data_AF-A0A5B0BXT6-F1
#
_entry.id   AF-A0A5B0BXT6-F1
#
_cell.length_a   1.000
_cell.length_b   1.000
_cell.length_c   1.000
_cell.angle_alpha   90.00
_cell.angle_beta   90.00
_cell.angle_gamma   90.00
#
_symmetry.space_group_name_H-M   'P 1'
#
loop_
_entity.id
_entity.type
_entity.pdbx_description
1 polymer ?
#
loop_
_entity_poly.entity_id
_entity_poly.type
_entity_poly.pdbx_seq_one_letter_code
_entity_poly.pdbx_strand_id
1 'polypeptide(L)' 'MKICRQPFTPCKLYIDGAEDLSVGDFIITSGGSSYLVQATRPSPSKPERLYLDCLRWVREQIPADAKCHQLNWYRR' A
#
# COMPACT_ATOMS: atom_id res chain seq x y z
N MET A 1 4.18 -27.69 12.12
CA MET A 1 3.75 -26.75 11.07
C MET A 1 4.78 -25.64 10.98
N LYS A 2 5.60 -25.58 9.92
CA LYS A 2 6.48 -24.44 9.69
C LYS A 2 5.57 -23.23 9.48
N ILE A 3 5.60 -22.27 10.41
CA ILE A 3 5.13 -20.92 10.13
C ILE A 3 6.06 -20.43 9.03
N CYS A 4 5.65 -20.56 7.77
CA CYS A 4 6.26 -19.78 6.71
C CYS A 4 6.07 -18.34 7.13
N ARG A 5 7.11 -17.71 7.70
CA ARG A 5 7.17 -16.27 7.88
C ARG A 5 6.90 -15.72 6.49
N GLN A 6 5.67 -15.29 6.24
CA GLN A 6 5.33 -14.66 4.98
C GLN A 6 6.35 -13.52 4.84
N PRO A 7 7.11 -13.46 3.73
CA PRO A 7 8.16 -12.44 3.57
C PRO A 7 7.58 -11.01 3.55
N PHE A 8 6.25 -10.90 3.56
CA PHE A 8 5.51 -9.68 3.53
C PHE A 8 4.62 -9.58 4.77
N THR A 9 4.71 -8.45 5.46
CA THR A 9 3.86 -8.17 6.63
C THR A 9 2.58 -7.49 6.16
N PRO A 10 1.39 -8.05 6.42
CA PRO A 10 0.14 -7.35 6.13
C PRO A 10 0.03 -6.08 6.97
N CYS A 11 -0.35 -4.99 6.32
CA CYS A 11 -0.49 -3.68 6.93
C CYS A 11 -1.74 -2.98 6.40
N LYS A 12 -2.40 -2.23 7.27
CA LYS A 12 -3.54 -1.41 6.89
C LYS A 12 -3.09 0.02 6.79
N LEU A 13 -3.36 0.64 5.65
CA LEU A 13 -3.07 2.06 5.40
C LEU A 13 -4.38 2.78 5.15
N TYR A 14 -4.40 4.08 5.39
CA TYR A 14 -5.48 4.94 4.94
C TYR A 14 -4.87 6.17 4.33
N ILE A 15 -5.40 6.59 3.19
CA ILE A 15 -4.90 7.73 2.44
C ILE A 15 -6.08 8.61 2.04
N ASP A 16 -5.86 9.90 2.09
CA ASP A 16 -6.85 10.90 1.68
C ASP A 16 -6.48 11.31 0.23
N GLY A 17 -7.43 11.29 -0.70
CA GLY A 17 -7.24 11.79 -2.07
C GLY A 17 -6.45 10.90 -3.03
N ALA A 18 -6.57 9.57 -2.93
CA ALA A 18 -5.96 8.64 -3.88
C ALA A 18 -7.02 7.86 -4.67
N GLU A 19 -7.62 8.56 -5.63
CA GLU A 19 -8.74 8.04 -6.44
C GLU A 19 -8.26 7.02 -7.49
N ASP A 20 -7.00 7.11 -7.94
CA ASP A 20 -6.41 6.25 -8.97
C ASP A 20 -5.72 4.98 -8.43
N LEU A 21 -5.82 4.70 -7.13
CA LEU A 21 -5.12 3.58 -6.51
C LEU A 21 -5.97 2.31 -6.60
N SER A 22 -5.43 1.27 -7.23
CA SER A 22 -6.13 0.00 -7.43
C SER A 22 -5.41 -1.19 -6.78
N VAL A 23 -6.12 -2.30 -6.64
CA VAL A 23 -5.54 -3.57 -6.20
C VAL A 23 -4.47 -4.02 -7.19
N GLY A 24 -3.32 -4.45 -6.69
CA GLY A 24 -2.15 -4.81 -7.51
C GLY A 24 -1.15 -3.66 -7.70
N ASP A 25 -1.55 -2.42 -7.40
CA ASP A 25 -0.64 -1.29 -7.44
C ASP A 25 0.34 -1.33 -6.27
N PHE A 26 1.52 -0.74 -6.47
CA PHE A 26 2.53 -0.57 -5.43
C PHE A 26 2.54 0.87 -4.94
N ILE A 27 2.60 1.05 -3.63
CA ILE A 27 2.85 2.33 -2.98
C ILE A 27 4.31 2.38 -2.57
N ILE A 28 5.01 3.44 -2.94
CA ILE A 28 6.37 3.72 -2.49
C ILE A 28 6.33 4.98 -1.62
N THR A 29 6.92 4.91 -0.44
CA THR A 29 7.03 6.04 0.47
C THR A 29 8.41 6.68 0.37
N SER A 30 8.46 7.98 0.57
CA SER A 30 9.73 8.73 0.60
C SER A 30 10.68 8.26 1.71
N GLY A 31 10.14 7.60 2.75
CA GLY A 31 10.91 6.93 3.80
C GLY A 31 11.48 5.56 3.40
N GLY A 32 11.38 5.16 2.13
CA GLY A 32 11.98 3.94 1.61
C GLY A 32 11.16 2.66 1.86
N SER A 33 9.93 2.77 2.36
CA SER A 33 9.04 1.62 2.50
C SER A 33 8.18 1.44 1.25
N SER A 34 7.85 0.19 0.93
CA SER A 34 6.98 -0.16 -0.18
C SER A 34 5.85 -1.08 0.25
N TYR A 35 4.70 -0.92 -0.38
CA TYR A 35 3.48 -1.66 -0.04
C TYR A 35 2.74 -2.08 -1.30
N LEU A 36 2.37 -3.34 -1.40
CA LEU A 36 1.49 -3.86 -2.45
C LEU A 36 0.05 -3.75 -1.99
N VAL A 37 -0.81 -3.09 -2.76
CA VAL A 37 -2.24 -2.96 -2.47
C VAL A 37 -2.93 -4.31 -2.75
N GLN A 38 -3.62 -4.84 -1.74
CA GLN A 38 -4.40 -6.08 -1.85
C GLN A 38 -5.90 -5.81 -1.90
N ALA A 39 -6.37 -4.78 -1.19
CA ALA A 39 -7.76 -4.34 -1.25
C ALA A 39 -7.85 -2.83 -1.05
N THR A 40 -8.83 -2.22 -1.72
CA THR A 40 -9.20 -0.81 -1.53
C THR A 40 -10.64 -0.77 -1.01
N ARG A 41 -10.89 0.07 -0.01
CA ARG A 41 -12.20 0.24 0.60
C ARG A 41 -12.42 1.71 0.92
N PRO A 42 -13.45 2.37 0.37
CA PRO A 42 -13.77 3.74 0.76
C PRO A 42 -14.18 3.79 2.23
N SER A 43 -13.86 4.88 2.91
CA SER A 43 -14.27 5.08 4.28
C SER A 43 -15.77 5.33 4.37
N PRO A 44 -16.50 4.66 5.28
CA PRO A 44 -17.94 4.82 5.42
C PRO A 44 -18.33 6.21 5.94
N SER A 45 -17.41 6.92 6.60
CA SER A 45 -17.68 8.24 7.20
C SER A 45 -17.00 9.40 6.46
N LYS A 46 -16.06 9.12 5.55
CA LYS A 46 -15.28 10.14 4.82
C LYS A 46 -15.02 9.66 3.39
N PRO A 47 -15.86 10.01 2.41
CA PRO A 47 -15.71 9.50 1.04
C PRO A 47 -14.37 9.86 0.40
N GLU A 48 -13.72 10.94 0.85
CA GLU A 48 -12.38 11.36 0.43
C GLU A 48 -11.23 10.45 0.93
N ARG A 49 -11.51 9.52 1.85
CA ARG A 49 -10.54 8.63 2.47
C ARG A 49 -10.69 7.21 1.96
N LEU A 50 -9.58 6.63 1.51
CA LEU A 50 -9.49 5.24 1.08
C LEU A 50 -8.72 4.42 2.12
N TYR A 51 -9.36 3.39 2.67
CA TYR A 51 -8.71 2.35 3.46
C TYR A 51 -8.12 1.29 2.54
N LEU A 52 -6.90 0.90 2.83
CA LEU A 52 -6.13 -0.04 2.04
C LEU A 52 -5.69 -1.19 2.92
N ASP A 53 -5.95 -2.40 2.47
CA ASP A 53 -5.24 -3.56 2.96
C ASP A 53 -4.04 -3.77 2.03
N CYS A 54 -2.83 -3.69 2.58
CA CYS A 54 -1.60 -3.80 1.83
C CYS A 54 -0.68 -4.88 2.42
N LEU A 55 0.29 -5.31 1.62
CA LEU A 55 1.42 -6.12 2.05
C LEU A 55 2.68 -5.29 2.00
N ARG A 56 3.42 -5.20 3.11
CA ARG A 56 4.74 -4.58 3.12
C ARG A 56 5.67 -5.39 2.23
N TRP A 57 6.05 -4.81 1.10
CA TRP A 57 6.85 -5.44 0.07
C TRP A 57 8.29 -4.93 0.11
N VAL A 58 9.23 -5.72 -0.39
CA VAL A 58 10.63 -5.29 -0.52
C VAL A 58 10.77 -4.49 -1.81
N ARG A 59 11.26 -3.24 -1.72
CA ARG A 59 11.32 -2.31 -2.86
C ARG A 59 12.09 -2.86 -4.05
N GLU A 60 13.17 -3.59 -3.78
CA GLU A 60 14.02 -4.21 -4.80
C GLU A 60 13.33 -5.39 -5.52
N GLN A 61 12.24 -5.91 -4.97
CA GLN A 61 11.43 -6.99 -5.56
C GLN A 61 10.16 -6.47 -6.23
N ILE A 62 10.02 -5.15 -6.41
CA ILE A 62 8.91 -4.60 -7.17
C ILE A 62 9.18 -4.84 -8.66
N PRO A 63 8.25 -5.43 -9.42
CA PRO A 63 8.42 -5.61 -10.86
C PRO A 63 8.62 -4.27 -11.56
N ALA A 64 9.49 -4.20 -12.56
CA ALA A 64 9.75 -2.95 -13.31
C ALA A 64 8.52 -2.43 -14.08
N ASP A 65 7.59 -3.32 -14.43
CA ASP A 65 6.33 -3.00 -15.13
C ASP A 65 5.20 -2.63 -14.14
N ALA A 66 5.46 -2.69 -12.83
CA ALA A 66 4.42 -2.45 -11.85
C ALA A 66 4.09 -0.97 -11.69
N LYS A 67 2.80 -0.65 -11.60
CA LYS A 67 2.32 0.70 -11.35
C LYS A 67 2.67 1.13 -9.92
N CYS A 68 3.61 2.07 -9.81
CA CYS A 68 4.10 2.57 -8.53
C CYS A 68 3.57 3.98 -8.25
N HIS A 69 2.84 4.13 -7.15
CA HIS A 69 2.36 5.41 -6.64
C HIS A 69 3.31 5.91 -5.56
N GLN A 70 3.92 7.06 -5.78
CA GLN A 70 4.76 7.68 -4.78
C GLN A 70 3.89 8.50 -3.82
N LEU A 71 3.79 8.06 -2.56
CA LEU A 71 3.08 8.78 -1.52
C LEU A 71 4.07 9.48 -0.59
N ASN A 72 3.94 10.81 -0.51
CA ASN A 72 4.62 11.62 0.49
C ASN A 72 3.84 11.53 1.80
N TRP A 73 4.34 10.70 2.72
CA TRP A 73 3.84 10.69 4.09
C TRP A 73 4.27 11.99 4.76
N TYR A 74 3.39 12.97 4.78
CA TYR A 74 3.56 14.10 5.66
C TYR A 74 3.45 13.58 7.09
N ARG A 75 4.51 13.76 7.90
CA ARG A 75 4.38 13.61 9.35
C ARG A 75 3.28 14.58 9.78
N ARG A 76 2.20 14.06 10.37
CA ARG A 76 1.34 14.88 11.21
C ARG A 76 2.05 15.18 12.52
#